data_AF-A0A535FYR2-F1
#
_entry.id   AF-A0A535FYR2-F1
#
_cell.length_a   1.000
_cell.length_b   1.000
_cell.length_c   1.000
_cell.angle_alpha   90.00
_cell.angle_beta   90.00
_cell.angle_gamma   90.00
#
_symmetry.space_group_name_H-M   'P 1'
#
loop_
_entity.id
_entity.type
_entity.pdbx_description
1 polymer ?
#
loop_
_entity_poly.entity_id
_entity_poly.type
_entity_poly.pdbx_seq_one_letter_code
_entity_poly.pdbx_strand_id
1 'polypeptide(L)'
;MPNNLYDIWNSISDSNGQKEAIQKPREPQNNYLREVDRLPIDQRVEHGYYKELFWRYYTSHALWLSLMLICEDIPNSIAGIILPLQIKDVPISLYDPENVYKIGDALVGWLGQSRSFYTLFSSAPSFEHPSDFRILPLHEIEENTPKEGTPEDPTLIVIQRKTTLTLSLSVVDVIRRLLEPLYNEVPDWRLYLGQGMRDLLDPVSDFNSGTILPDTILTGLAERVIHMGGQTDDGQYRWRFCCILVPNNTQLPLHQRSLVVRAKSKGAPYEYKIGTTIVTPDRAIISISLRAFQGSRIIYRHMVTPEDLSIANRDKEEPIRSAIAIPVGGEDGMPVAVIYVVSAESDAFSQGDQRLLRLVGRMVEELLRTYEVRIRVKEQFTSLIKNPSIVDPSFEAFASENDFISDVEALLCTIEEKEVEQITELEKKYTTKEALSFIAIDIDNLSNLTNKYGDRLMKNLSRVVGLKLQNKVRTLFTNSNDCKLYHIYADRFFLLLNGISL
;
A
#
# COMPACT_ATOMS: atom_id res chain seq x y z
N MET A 1 25.48 3.33 -29.61
CA MET A 1 24.86 2.00 -29.52
C MET A 1 25.01 1.54 -28.07
N PRO A 2 23.93 1.24 -27.35
CA PRO A 2 24.04 0.60 -26.03
C PRO A 2 24.74 -0.76 -26.20
N ASN A 3 25.50 -1.20 -25.19
CA ASN A 3 26.09 -2.54 -25.16
C ASN A 3 24.99 -3.59 -25.35
N ASN A 4 25.25 -4.62 -26.15
CA ASN A 4 24.31 -5.73 -26.31
C ASN A 4 24.07 -6.36 -24.92
N LEU A 5 22.80 -6.50 -24.53
CA LEU A 5 22.41 -7.10 -23.24
C LEU A 5 23.04 -8.48 -23.04
N TYR A 6 23.25 -9.21 -24.14
CA TYR A 6 23.94 -10.49 -24.15
C TYR A 6 25.39 -10.40 -23.67
N ASP A 7 26.13 -9.38 -24.10
CA ASP A 7 27.53 -9.17 -23.71
C ASP A 7 27.65 -8.75 -22.24
N ILE A 8 26.69 -7.95 -21.76
CA ILE A 8 26.59 -7.60 -20.34
C ILE A 8 26.35 -8.86 -19.50
N TRP A 9 25.42 -9.73 -19.90
CA TRP A 9 25.08 -10.94 -19.14
C TRP A 9 26.23 -11.97 -19.12
N ASN A 10 26.95 -12.11 -20.23
CA ASN A 10 28.11 -12.99 -20.30
C ASN A 10 29.24 -12.50 -19.39
N SER A 11 29.48 -11.20 -19.29
CA SER A 11 30.51 -10.65 -18.40
C SER A 11 30.30 -10.99 -16.91
N ILE A 12 29.04 -11.16 -16.48
CA ILE A 12 28.66 -11.57 -15.11
C ILE A 12 28.89 -13.08 -14.91
N SER A 13 28.64 -13.87 -15.95
CA SER A 13 28.80 -15.32 -15.92
C SER A 13 30.28 -15.73 -15.91
N ASP A 14 31.10 -15.03 -16.69
CA ASP A 14 32.55 -15.26 -16.79
C ASP A 14 33.29 -14.84 -15.50
N SER A 15 32.80 -13.83 -14.79
CA SER A 15 33.38 -13.39 -13.50
C SER A 15 33.02 -14.30 -12.31
N ASN A 16 32.01 -15.16 -12.46
CA ASN A 16 31.65 -16.20 -11.47
C ASN A 16 32.31 -17.56 -11.72
N GLY A 17 33.00 -17.75 -12.85
CA GLY A 17 33.69 -19.00 -13.19
C GLY A 17 34.94 -19.32 -12.37
N GLN A 18 35.40 -18.42 -11.48
CA GLN A 18 36.66 -18.59 -10.73
C GLN A 18 36.58 -18.41 -9.20
N LYS A 19 35.39 -18.39 -8.59
CA LYS A 19 35.29 -18.39 -7.12
C LYS A 19 34.80 -19.73 -6.58
N GLU A 20 35.77 -20.44 -6.00
CA GLU A 20 35.71 -21.62 -5.17
C GLU A 20 34.35 -21.85 -4.49
N ALA A 21 33.80 -23.05 -4.71
CA ALA A 21 32.77 -23.62 -3.88
C ALA A 21 33.29 -23.79 -2.45
N ILE A 22 33.14 -22.77 -1.62
CA ILE A 22 33.33 -22.87 -0.17
C ILE A 22 32.19 -23.75 0.36
N GLN A 23 32.49 -25.04 0.51
CA GLN A 23 31.65 -25.98 1.25
C GLN A 23 31.64 -25.55 2.73
N LYS A 24 30.60 -24.82 3.15
CA LYS A 24 30.27 -24.69 4.58
C LYS A 24 29.54 -25.95 5.08
N PRO A 25 29.66 -26.30 6.36
CA PRO A 25 29.12 -27.54 6.91
C PRO A 25 27.60 -27.60 6.77
N ARG A 26 27.10 -28.78 6.41
CA ARG A 26 25.68 -29.07 6.16
C ARG A 26 24.93 -29.20 7.48
N GLU A 27 24.02 -28.27 7.75
CA GLU A 27 22.94 -28.49 8.70
C GLU A 27 21.75 -29.20 8.04
N PRO A 28 21.04 -30.08 8.76
CA PRO A 28 19.95 -30.91 8.22
C PRO A 28 18.66 -30.15 7.86
N GLN A 29 18.57 -28.85 8.13
CA GLN A 29 17.42 -27.99 7.75
C GLN A 29 17.35 -27.71 6.22
N ASN A 30 18.35 -28.14 5.45
CA ASN A 30 18.52 -27.82 4.03
C ASN A 30 17.70 -28.66 3.02
N ASN A 31 17.01 -29.73 3.41
CA ASN A 31 16.36 -30.61 2.42
C ASN A 31 15.07 -30.00 1.86
N TYR A 32 14.17 -29.51 2.70
CA TYR A 32 12.93 -28.86 2.25
C TYR A 32 13.21 -27.60 1.42
N LEU A 33 14.19 -26.80 1.88
CA LEU A 33 14.64 -25.59 1.21
C LEU A 33 15.21 -25.88 -0.20
N ARG A 34 15.97 -26.96 -0.37
CA ARG A 34 16.47 -27.42 -1.68
C ARG A 34 15.38 -28.00 -2.58
N GLU A 35 14.30 -28.52 -2.03
CA GLU A 35 13.17 -29.05 -2.80
C GLU A 35 12.35 -27.92 -3.42
N VAL A 36 12.06 -26.85 -2.67
CA VAL A 36 11.35 -25.67 -3.21
C VAL A 36 12.13 -24.98 -4.32
N ASP A 37 13.46 -24.86 -4.19
CA ASP A 37 14.31 -24.23 -5.21
C ASP A 37 14.37 -25.03 -6.52
N ARG A 38 13.97 -26.31 -6.50
CA ARG A 38 13.93 -27.22 -7.65
C ARG A 38 12.52 -27.34 -8.26
N LEU A 39 11.51 -26.70 -7.67
CA LEU A 39 10.17 -26.70 -8.23
C LEU A 39 10.16 -25.97 -9.59
N PRO A 40 9.31 -26.41 -10.53
CA PRO A 40 8.96 -25.62 -11.70
C PRO A 40 8.50 -24.20 -11.30
N ILE A 41 8.77 -23.20 -12.16
CA ILE A 41 8.53 -21.78 -11.84
C ILE A 41 7.07 -21.52 -11.45
N ASP A 42 6.11 -22.11 -12.16
CA ASP A 42 4.68 -22.03 -11.89
C ASP A 42 4.33 -22.55 -10.48
N GLN A 43 4.83 -23.73 -10.11
CA GLN A 43 4.61 -24.31 -8.78
C GLN A 43 5.31 -23.51 -7.68
N ARG A 44 6.50 -22.97 -7.96
CA ARG A 44 7.24 -22.10 -7.03
C ARG A 44 6.50 -20.79 -6.78
N VAL A 45 5.91 -20.18 -7.82
CA VAL A 45 5.09 -18.97 -7.70
C VAL A 45 3.82 -19.26 -6.88
N GLU A 46 3.12 -20.35 -7.14
CA GLU A 46 1.95 -20.75 -6.34
C GLU A 46 2.33 -21.01 -4.88
N HIS A 47 3.44 -21.72 -4.63
CA HIS A 47 3.95 -21.94 -3.28
C HIS A 47 4.24 -20.61 -2.58
N GLY A 48 4.98 -19.71 -3.24
CA GLY A 48 5.26 -18.36 -2.77
C GLY A 48 3.99 -17.60 -2.36
N TYR A 49 2.98 -17.61 -3.24
CA TYR A 49 1.73 -16.89 -3.04
C TYR A 49 0.88 -17.45 -1.89
N TYR A 50 0.74 -18.77 -1.78
CA TYR A 50 -0.16 -19.42 -0.81
C TYR A 50 0.49 -19.75 0.53
N LYS A 51 1.82 -19.86 0.62
CA LYS A 51 2.53 -20.29 1.83
C LYS A 51 3.41 -19.21 2.43
N GLU A 52 4.14 -18.46 1.60
CA GLU A 52 5.17 -17.53 2.08
C GLU A 52 4.66 -16.11 2.27
N LEU A 53 3.82 -15.65 1.33
CA LEU A 53 3.45 -14.24 1.17
C LEU A 53 2.80 -13.65 2.42
N PHE A 54 1.86 -14.38 3.03
CA PHE A 54 1.20 -13.94 4.26
C PHE A 54 2.21 -13.74 5.39
N TRP A 55 3.10 -14.69 5.63
CA TRP A 55 4.06 -14.61 6.74
C TRP A 55 5.09 -13.51 6.53
N ARG A 56 5.60 -13.33 5.31
CA ARG A 56 6.50 -12.22 5.01
C ARG A 56 5.84 -10.86 5.27
N TYR A 57 4.58 -10.74 4.90
CA TYR A 57 3.79 -9.54 5.17
C TYR A 57 3.54 -9.38 6.68
N TYR A 58 2.94 -10.37 7.34
CA TYR A 58 2.57 -10.29 8.75
C TYR A 58 3.77 -10.05 9.65
N THR A 59 4.86 -10.81 9.47
CA THR A 59 6.05 -10.71 10.32
C THR A 59 6.68 -9.33 10.24
N SER A 60 6.86 -8.80 9.03
CA SER A 60 7.43 -7.45 8.86
C SER A 60 6.54 -6.38 9.49
N HIS A 61 5.23 -6.45 9.28
CA HIS A 61 4.30 -5.42 9.76
C HIS A 61 4.05 -5.51 11.27
N ALA A 62 4.01 -6.72 11.84
CA ALA A 62 3.84 -6.92 13.27
C ALA A 62 5.03 -6.31 14.04
N LEU A 63 6.25 -6.58 13.58
CA LEU A 63 7.47 -6.00 14.15
C LEU A 63 7.53 -4.47 13.95
N TRP A 64 7.19 -4.00 12.75
CA TRP A 64 7.18 -2.57 12.44
C TRP A 64 6.18 -1.80 13.30
N LEU A 65 4.92 -2.24 13.35
CA LEU A 65 3.89 -1.60 14.18
C LEU A 65 4.23 -1.67 15.67
N SER A 66 4.83 -2.78 16.14
CA SER A 66 5.32 -2.89 17.51
C SER A 66 6.37 -1.82 17.81
N LEU A 67 7.35 -1.62 16.93
CA LEU A 67 8.33 -0.54 17.06
C LEU A 67 7.69 0.84 16.96
N MET A 68 6.65 1.02 16.15
CA MET A 68 5.94 2.30 16.08
C MET A 68 5.21 2.64 17.38
N LEU A 69 4.63 1.65 18.05
CA LEU A 69 4.06 1.84 19.38
C LEU A 69 5.13 2.12 20.42
N ILE A 70 6.26 1.39 20.38
CA ILE A 70 7.39 1.61 21.31
C ILE A 70 7.95 3.02 21.14
N CYS A 71 8.01 3.51 19.90
CA CYS A 71 8.65 4.78 19.56
C CYS A 71 7.69 5.96 19.42
N GLU A 72 6.45 5.85 19.93
CA GLU A 72 5.45 6.93 19.83
C GLU A 72 5.97 8.24 20.42
N ASP A 73 6.56 8.19 21.63
CA ASP A 73 7.07 9.35 22.36
C ASP A 73 8.53 9.73 22.02
N ILE A 74 9.21 8.92 21.20
CA ILE A 74 10.62 9.11 20.83
C ILE A 74 10.79 9.15 19.31
N PRO A 75 10.16 10.13 18.65
CA PRO A 75 10.21 10.20 17.21
C PRO A 75 11.65 10.46 16.74
N ASN A 76 12.08 9.66 15.75
CA ASN A 76 13.37 9.74 15.05
C ASN A 76 14.56 9.08 15.76
N SER A 77 14.29 8.26 16.77
CA SER A 77 15.30 7.38 17.36
C SER A 77 15.46 6.08 16.56
N ILE A 78 16.70 5.57 16.56
CA ILE A 78 16.98 4.20 16.14
C ILE A 78 16.45 3.27 17.23
N ALA A 79 15.65 2.28 16.83
CA ALA A 79 15.09 1.29 17.74
C ALA A 79 15.05 -0.08 17.09
N GLY A 80 15.18 -1.11 17.91
CA GLY A 80 15.10 -2.50 17.50
C GLY A 80 14.21 -3.29 18.44
N ILE A 81 13.69 -4.39 17.93
CA ILE A 81 12.97 -5.38 18.72
C ILE A 81 13.54 -6.75 18.35
N ILE A 82 13.90 -7.53 19.35
CA ILE A 82 14.52 -8.85 19.20
C ILE A 82 13.58 -9.86 19.83
N LEU A 83 13.18 -10.86 19.05
CA LEU A 83 12.36 -11.99 19.47
C LEU A 83 13.24 -13.24 19.51
N PRO A 84 13.76 -13.65 20.68
CA PRO A 84 14.51 -14.89 20.84
C PRO A 84 13.64 -16.12 20.54
N LEU A 85 14.14 -17.10 19.79
CA LEU A 85 13.36 -18.30 19.49
C LEU A 85 13.57 -19.46 20.46
N GLN A 86 14.72 -19.51 21.12
CA GLN A 86 15.13 -20.67 21.93
C GLN A 86 15.13 -20.39 23.44
N ILE A 87 15.05 -19.12 23.83
CA ILE A 87 15.16 -18.67 25.22
C ILE A 87 13.77 -18.31 25.72
N LYS A 88 13.31 -18.98 26.79
CA LYS A 88 12.04 -18.67 27.46
C LYS A 88 12.20 -17.57 28.52
N ASP A 89 13.27 -17.66 29.31
CA ASP A 89 13.62 -16.67 30.33
C ASP A 89 14.94 -16.00 29.94
N VAL A 90 14.90 -14.70 29.67
CA VAL A 90 16.09 -13.93 29.29
C VAL A 90 16.93 -13.62 30.54
N PRO A 91 18.15 -14.14 30.67
CA PRO A 91 19.03 -13.77 31.78
C PRO A 91 19.37 -12.28 31.72
N ILE A 92 19.50 -11.64 32.89
CA ILE A 92 19.87 -10.21 33.02
C ILE A 92 21.16 -9.88 32.26
N SER A 93 22.09 -10.84 32.12
CA SER A 93 23.32 -10.67 31.36
C SER A 93 23.10 -10.37 29.87
N LEU A 94 21.94 -10.72 29.30
CA LEU A 94 21.58 -10.42 27.91
C LEU A 94 21.03 -8.99 27.72
N TYR A 95 20.84 -8.23 28.80
CA TYR A 95 20.52 -6.79 28.73
C TYR A 95 21.78 -5.94 28.46
N ASP A 96 22.95 -6.55 28.58
CA ASP A 96 24.20 -5.95 28.12
C ASP A 96 24.32 -6.13 26.59
N PRO A 97 24.39 -5.03 25.80
CA PRO A 97 24.55 -5.08 24.36
C PRO A 97 25.74 -5.93 23.88
N GLU A 98 26.79 -6.08 24.68
CA GLU A 98 27.94 -6.93 24.32
C GLU A 98 27.60 -8.43 24.31
N ASN A 99 26.58 -8.85 25.07
CA ASN A 99 26.21 -10.25 25.23
C ASN A 99 25.06 -10.69 24.32
N VAL A 100 24.51 -9.80 23.50
CA VAL A 100 23.31 -10.05 22.69
C VAL A 100 23.48 -11.23 21.71
N TYR A 101 24.71 -11.52 21.27
CA TYR A 101 25.01 -12.68 20.41
C TYR A 101 24.70 -14.03 21.06
N LYS A 102 24.65 -14.09 22.39
CA LYS A 102 24.33 -15.32 23.15
C LYS A 102 22.85 -15.69 23.07
N ILE A 103 22.00 -14.82 22.50
CA ILE A 103 20.58 -15.11 22.26
C ILE A 103 20.40 -16.29 21.28
N GLY A 104 21.31 -16.44 20.32
CA GLY A 104 21.17 -17.41 19.24
C GLY A 104 20.17 -16.96 18.19
N ASP A 105 19.38 -17.92 17.66
CA ASP A 105 18.34 -17.67 16.67
C ASP A 105 17.31 -16.65 17.17
N ALA A 106 17.23 -15.53 16.49
CA ALA A 106 16.30 -14.46 16.78
C ALA A 106 15.74 -13.82 15.51
N LEU A 107 14.47 -13.44 15.62
CA LEU A 107 13.83 -12.54 14.65
C LEU A 107 14.00 -11.11 15.15
N VAL A 108 14.53 -10.24 14.29
CA VAL A 108 14.87 -8.86 14.64
C VAL A 108 14.11 -7.90 13.73
N GLY A 109 13.35 -7.00 14.34
CA GLY A 109 12.85 -5.80 13.69
C GLY A 109 13.80 -4.63 13.98
N TRP A 110 14.13 -3.83 12.97
CA TRP A 110 14.99 -2.66 13.14
C TRP A 110 14.40 -1.44 12.43
N LEU A 111 14.27 -0.35 13.17
CA LEU A 111 13.85 0.95 12.67
C LEU A 111 15.06 1.86 12.57
N GLY A 112 15.47 2.15 11.35
CA GLY A 112 16.59 3.04 11.06
C GLY A 112 16.25 4.52 11.24
N GLN A 113 17.27 5.38 11.16
CA GLN A 113 17.13 6.83 11.31
C GLN A 113 16.22 7.47 10.25
N SER A 114 16.21 6.94 9.03
CA SER A 114 15.31 7.35 7.93
C SER A 114 13.87 6.83 8.11
N ARG A 115 13.55 6.15 9.22
CA ARG A 115 12.34 5.34 9.42
C ARG A 115 12.22 4.15 8.48
N SER A 116 13.28 3.83 7.73
CA SER A 116 13.36 2.57 6.99
C SER A 116 13.31 1.41 7.98
N PHE A 117 12.43 0.44 7.71
CA PHE A 117 12.25 -0.73 8.55
C PHE A 117 12.91 -1.96 7.92
N TYR A 118 13.55 -2.78 8.76
CA TYR A 118 14.22 -4.00 8.38
C TYR A 118 13.70 -5.17 9.21
N THR A 119 13.42 -6.29 8.55
CA THR A 119 13.17 -7.58 9.19
C THR A 119 14.35 -8.49 8.92
N LEU A 120 14.99 -8.97 9.98
CA LEU A 120 16.18 -9.79 9.91
C LEU A 120 15.96 -11.07 10.69
N PHE A 121 16.32 -12.21 10.12
CA PHE A 121 16.49 -13.44 10.88
C PHE A 121 17.99 -13.64 11.10
N SER A 122 18.43 -13.62 12.37
CA SER A 122 19.84 -13.70 12.75
C SER A 122 20.06 -14.85 13.73
N SER A 123 21.05 -15.70 13.46
CA SER A 123 21.47 -16.77 14.36
C SER A 123 22.38 -16.29 15.50
N ALA A 124 22.89 -15.06 15.41
CA ALA A 124 23.73 -14.43 16.43
C ALA A 124 23.66 -12.90 16.24
N PRO A 125 22.59 -12.23 16.73
CA PRO A 125 22.47 -10.78 16.63
C PRO A 125 23.66 -10.11 17.33
N SER A 126 24.20 -9.04 16.76
CA SER A 126 25.33 -8.30 17.34
C SER A 126 25.35 -6.86 16.83
N PHE A 127 26.05 -5.99 17.55
CA PHE A 127 26.26 -4.59 17.17
C PHE A 127 27.74 -4.35 16.90
N GLU A 128 28.04 -3.54 15.89
CA GLU A 128 29.41 -3.07 15.65
C GLU A 128 29.89 -2.17 16.80
N HIS A 129 28.99 -1.33 17.33
CA HIS A 129 29.24 -0.44 18.46
C HIS A 129 28.19 -0.67 19.56
N PRO A 130 28.35 -1.70 20.42
CA PRO A 130 27.40 -2.01 21.49
C PRO A 130 27.14 -0.85 22.45
N SER A 131 28.12 0.04 22.64
CA SER A 131 28.04 1.21 23.51
C SER A 131 26.93 2.20 23.15
N ASP A 132 26.46 2.19 21.90
CA ASP A 132 25.47 3.12 21.37
C ASP A 132 24.04 2.76 21.78
N PHE A 133 23.83 1.55 22.26
CA PHE A 133 22.52 0.98 22.52
C PHE A 133 22.31 0.63 23.99
N ARG A 134 21.04 0.48 24.36
CA ARG A 134 20.58 -0.16 25.59
C ARG A 134 19.57 -1.22 25.22
N ILE A 135 19.56 -2.32 25.96
CA ILE A 135 18.57 -3.40 25.82
C ILE A 135 17.68 -3.39 27.05
N LEU A 136 16.37 -3.39 26.82
CA LEU A 136 15.34 -3.41 27.85
C LEU A 136 14.37 -4.58 27.55
N PRO A 137 13.78 -5.24 28.57
CA PRO A 137 12.71 -6.20 28.32
C PRO A 137 11.45 -5.51 27.81
N LEU A 138 10.61 -6.22 27.05
CA LEU A 138 9.26 -5.77 26.75
C LEU A 138 8.40 -5.83 28.03
N HIS A 139 8.39 -4.73 28.77
CA HIS A 139 7.66 -4.58 30.02
C HIS A 139 7.14 -3.16 30.20
N GLU A 140 6.37 -2.92 31.27
CA GLU A 140 6.02 -1.56 31.65
C GLU A 140 7.30 -0.84 32.09
N ILE A 141 7.59 0.31 31.47
CA ILE A 141 8.85 1.04 31.64
C ILE A 141 8.52 2.49 31.96
N GLU A 142 9.20 3.04 32.97
CA GLU A 142 9.15 4.46 33.32
C GLU A 142 10.57 5.03 33.23
N GLU A 143 10.79 5.97 32.32
CA GLU A 143 12.08 6.63 32.10
C GLU A 143 13.30 5.66 31.95
N ASN A 144 13.13 4.60 31.15
CA ASN A 144 14.07 3.49 30.94
C ASN A 144 14.21 2.50 32.11
N THR A 145 13.42 2.64 33.18
CA THR A 145 13.43 1.70 34.30
C THR A 145 12.24 0.75 34.17
N PRO A 146 12.45 -0.55 33.94
CA PRO A 146 11.37 -1.52 33.99
C PRO A 146 10.76 -1.55 35.39
N LYS A 147 9.43 -1.63 35.49
CA LYS A 147 8.75 -1.82 36.79
C LYS A 147 9.08 -3.19 37.39
N GLU A 148 8.88 -3.31 38.70
CA GLU A 148 9.08 -4.57 39.43
C GLU A 148 8.14 -5.66 38.90
N GLY A 149 8.71 -6.78 38.51
CA GLY A 149 7.99 -7.92 37.93
C GLY A 149 8.89 -8.74 37.02
N THR A 150 8.52 -10.00 36.79
CA THR A 150 9.13 -10.81 35.73
C THR A 150 8.42 -10.53 34.41
N PRO A 151 9.15 -10.18 33.33
CA PRO A 151 8.56 -10.09 32.00
C PRO A 151 7.83 -11.40 31.63
N GLU A 152 6.68 -11.30 30.96
CA GLU A 152 5.87 -12.46 30.59
C GLU A 152 6.41 -13.19 29.35
N ASP A 153 7.21 -12.50 28.56
CA ASP A 153 7.76 -13.00 27.30
C ASP A 153 9.23 -12.57 27.15
N PRO A 154 10.02 -13.29 26.33
CA PRO A 154 11.45 -13.05 26.18
C PRO A 154 11.78 -11.91 25.21
N THR A 155 10.81 -11.11 24.76
CA THR A 155 11.05 -10.03 23.79
C THR A 155 11.93 -8.94 24.39
N LEU A 156 12.90 -8.48 23.60
CA LEU A 156 13.83 -7.43 23.97
C LEU A 156 13.65 -6.22 23.06
N ILE A 157 13.72 -5.05 23.68
CA ILE A 157 13.70 -3.75 23.03
C ILE A 157 15.13 -3.21 23.02
N VAL A 158 15.57 -2.75 21.86
CA VAL A 158 16.84 -2.06 21.68
C VAL A 158 16.54 -0.60 21.42
N ILE A 159 17.13 0.31 22.20
CA ILE A 159 17.02 1.75 21.99
C ILE A 159 18.38 2.41 21.99
N GLN A 160 18.51 3.52 21.27
CA GLN A 160 19.73 4.32 21.32
C GLN A 160 19.93 4.93 22.72
N ARG A 161 21.16 4.89 23.24
CA ARG A 161 21.49 5.21 24.64
C ARG A 161 21.18 6.64 25.07
N LYS A 162 20.93 7.58 24.16
CA LYS A 162 20.54 8.96 24.51
C LYS A 162 19.03 9.15 24.65
N THR A 163 18.24 8.13 24.33
CA THR A 163 16.79 8.17 24.30
C THR A 163 16.21 7.76 25.65
N THR A 164 15.09 8.36 26.04
CA THR A 164 14.31 7.98 27.23
C THR A 164 13.01 7.35 26.81
N LEU A 165 12.81 6.09 27.17
CA LEU A 165 11.62 5.31 26.84
C LEU A 165 10.68 5.22 28.06
N THR A 166 9.39 5.43 27.81
CA THR A 166 8.30 5.13 28.75
C THR A 166 7.28 4.28 28.01
N LEU A 167 6.86 3.16 28.59
CA LEU A 167 5.86 2.26 28.02
C LEU A 167 4.82 1.91 29.06
N SER A 168 3.55 2.17 28.73
CA SER A 168 2.42 1.76 29.56
C SER A 168 2.13 0.26 29.39
N LEU A 169 1.60 -0.36 30.45
CA LEU A 169 1.14 -1.75 30.41
C LEU A 169 0.20 -2.02 29.23
N SER A 170 -0.69 -1.07 28.96
CA SER A 170 -1.68 -1.22 27.90
C SER A 170 -1.12 -1.19 26.47
N VAL A 171 0.09 -0.64 26.28
CA VAL A 171 0.84 -0.70 25.01
C VAL A 171 1.59 -2.04 24.93
N VAL A 172 2.22 -2.44 26.04
CA VAL A 172 2.93 -3.72 26.17
C VAL A 172 2.00 -4.90 25.85
N ASP A 173 0.80 -4.94 26.42
CA ASP A 173 -0.19 -6.00 26.18
C ASP A 173 -0.58 -6.10 24.70
N VAL A 174 -0.71 -4.96 24.03
CA VAL A 174 -1.07 -4.91 22.60
C VAL A 174 0.08 -5.40 21.73
N ILE A 175 1.32 -5.02 22.05
CA ILE A 175 2.53 -5.50 21.37
C ILE A 175 2.66 -7.02 21.55
N ARG A 176 2.51 -7.52 22.77
CA ARG A 176 2.57 -8.96 23.08
C ARG A 176 1.60 -9.76 22.23
N ARG A 177 0.33 -9.35 22.20
CA ARG A 177 -0.71 -10.02 21.40
C ARG A 177 -0.44 -9.94 19.89
N LEU A 178 0.18 -8.87 19.42
CA LEU A 178 0.57 -8.72 18.02
C LEU A 178 1.75 -9.65 17.65
N LEU A 179 2.70 -9.83 18.56
CA LEU A 179 3.89 -10.66 18.37
C LEU A 179 3.66 -12.14 18.69
N GLU A 180 2.64 -12.47 19.48
CA GLU A 180 2.32 -13.84 19.91
C GLU A 180 2.29 -14.85 18.75
N PRO A 181 1.67 -14.58 17.58
CA PRO A 181 1.71 -15.52 16.46
C PRO A 181 3.12 -15.82 15.94
N LEU A 182 4.07 -14.89 16.10
CA LEU A 182 5.46 -15.10 15.71
C LEU A 182 6.17 -16.09 16.66
N TYR A 183 5.75 -16.18 17.92
CA TYR A 183 6.24 -17.17 18.86
C TYR A 183 5.58 -18.54 18.69
N ASN A 184 4.27 -18.55 18.43
CA ASN A 184 3.50 -19.80 18.36
C ASN A 184 3.72 -20.57 17.05
N GLU A 185 4.04 -19.86 15.96
CA GLU A 185 4.06 -20.44 14.60
C GLU A 185 5.44 -20.32 13.94
N VAL A 186 6.51 -20.42 14.74
CA VAL A 186 7.91 -20.43 14.27
C VAL A 186 8.14 -21.37 13.09
N PRO A 187 7.66 -22.63 13.09
CA PRO A 187 7.87 -23.53 11.95
C PRO A 187 7.27 -23.01 10.64
N ASP A 188 6.21 -22.20 10.71
CA ASP A 188 5.47 -21.73 9.54
C ASP A 188 6.15 -20.54 8.87
N TRP A 189 6.75 -19.62 9.62
CA TRP A 189 7.40 -18.44 9.02
C TRP A 189 8.93 -18.55 8.91
N ARG A 190 9.60 -19.34 9.77
CA ARG A 190 11.06 -19.43 9.84
C ARG A 190 11.69 -19.86 8.51
N LEU A 191 11.00 -20.71 7.76
CA LEU A 191 11.47 -21.21 6.46
C LEU A 191 11.58 -20.10 5.39
N TYR A 192 10.88 -18.98 5.59
CA TYR A 192 10.71 -17.93 4.59
C TYR A 192 11.47 -16.64 4.91
N LEU A 193 12.12 -16.58 6.07
CA LEU A 193 12.91 -15.45 6.56
C LEU A 193 14.36 -15.90 6.81
N GLY A 194 15.34 -15.21 6.22
CA GLY A 194 16.75 -15.60 6.30
C GLY A 194 17.66 -14.90 5.29
N GLN A 195 18.93 -15.27 5.29
CA GLN A 195 19.91 -14.74 4.34
C GLN A 195 19.49 -15.00 2.89
N GLY A 196 19.39 -13.92 2.10
CA GLY A 196 19.12 -13.96 0.67
C GLY A 196 17.68 -14.26 0.28
N MET A 197 16.67 -13.80 1.06
CA MET A 197 15.22 -13.90 0.76
C MET A 197 14.95 -14.23 -0.72
N ARG A 198 14.43 -15.43 -0.96
CA ARG A 198 14.59 -16.18 -2.22
C ARG A 198 14.03 -15.45 -3.44
N ASP A 199 12.76 -15.08 -3.32
CA ASP A 199 11.98 -14.45 -4.38
C ASP A 199 11.32 -13.19 -3.84
N LEU A 200 11.46 -12.09 -4.55
CA LEU A 200 10.68 -10.89 -4.24
C LEU A 200 9.24 -11.13 -4.71
N LEU A 201 8.29 -11.09 -3.77
CA LEU A 201 6.87 -11.23 -4.06
C LEU A 201 6.21 -9.88 -3.86
N ASP A 202 5.70 -9.32 -4.94
CA ASP A 202 4.95 -8.08 -4.94
C ASP A 202 3.45 -8.36 -5.03
N PRO A 203 2.72 -8.39 -3.90
CA PRO A 203 1.30 -8.72 -3.92
C PRO A 203 0.47 -7.62 -4.60
N VAL A 204 -0.48 -8.03 -5.43
CA VAL A 204 -1.52 -7.17 -6.03
C VAL A 204 -2.80 -7.98 -6.18
N SER A 205 -3.89 -7.49 -5.60
CA SER A 205 -5.23 -8.04 -5.82
C SER A 205 -6.13 -6.97 -6.44
N ASP A 206 -6.62 -7.24 -7.65
CA ASP A 206 -7.60 -6.39 -8.33
C ASP A 206 -9.02 -6.88 -8.05
N PHE A 207 -9.65 -6.26 -7.05
CA PHE A 207 -11.03 -6.57 -6.64
C PHE A 207 -12.11 -6.12 -7.62
N ASN A 208 -11.74 -5.31 -8.63
CA ASN A 208 -12.64 -4.90 -9.71
C ASN A 208 -12.52 -5.81 -10.94
N SER A 209 -11.48 -6.65 -11.00
CA SER A 209 -11.36 -7.66 -12.04
C SER A 209 -12.50 -8.68 -11.95
N GLY A 210 -12.93 -9.21 -13.09
CA GLY A 210 -13.97 -10.26 -13.13
C GLY A 210 -13.56 -11.59 -12.48
N THR A 211 -12.31 -11.72 -12.04
CA THR A 211 -11.75 -12.93 -11.43
C THR A 211 -11.80 -12.82 -9.90
N ILE A 212 -12.59 -13.68 -9.27
CA ILE A 212 -12.69 -13.73 -7.80
C ILE A 212 -11.58 -14.66 -7.27
N LEU A 213 -10.40 -14.11 -7.06
CA LEU A 213 -9.31 -14.80 -6.36
C LEU A 213 -9.32 -14.42 -4.87
N PRO A 214 -9.18 -15.38 -3.94
CA PRO A 214 -9.03 -15.09 -2.53
C PRO A 214 -7.67 -14.45 -2.28
N ASP A 215 -7.68 -13.35 -1.53
CA ASP A 215 -6.44 -12.66 -1.14
C ASP A 215 -5.81 -13.39 0.06
N THR A 216 -4.62 -13.96 -0.13
CA THR A 216 -3.96 -14.78 0.90
C THR A 216 -3.54 -13.97 2.11
N ILE A 217 -3.15 -12.70 1.92
CA ILE A 217 -2.73 -11.82 3.01
C ILE A 217 -3.95 -11.40 3.83
N LEU A 218 -5.01 -10.88 3.20
CA LEU A 218 -6.24 -10.48 3.90
C LEU A 218 -6.91 -11.68 4.59
N THR A 219 -6.90 -12.85 3.95
CA THR A 219 -7.41 -14.09 4.57
C THR A 219 -6.57 -14.48 5.79
N GLY A 220 -5.24 -14.45 5.67
CA GLY A 220 -4.35 -14.70 6.79
C GLY A 220 -4.53 -13.70 7.93
N LEU A 221 -4.71 -12.41 7.64
CA LEU A 221 -5.02 -11.39 8.65
C LEU A 221 -6.36 -11.67 9.35
N ALA A 222 -7.40 -12.06 8.61
CA ALA A 222 -8.69 -12.45 9.18
C ALA A 222 -8.55 -13.67 10.11
N GLU A 223 -7.72 -14.66 9.76
CA GLU A 223 -7.39 -15.77 10.65
C GLU A 223 -6.64 -15.32 11.90
N ARG A 224 -5.62 -14.45 11.75
CA ARG A 224 -4.84 -13.98 12.91
C ARG A 224 -5.70 -13.19 13.88
N VAL A 225 -6.65 -12.40 13.40
CA VAL A 225 -7.61 -11.70 14.26
C VAL A 225 -8.25 -12.68 15.23
N ILE A 226 -8.68 -13.85 14.76
CA ILE A 226 -9.30 -14.88 15.61
C ILE A 226 -8.35 -15.43 16.67
N HIS A 227 -7.12 -15.73 16.28
CA HIS A 227 -6.10 -16.25 17.20
C HIS A 227 -5.72 -15.22 18.27
N MET A 228 -5.51 -13.97 17.85
CA MET A 228 -5.22 -12.84 18.73
C MET A 228 -6.36 -12.51 19.71
N GLY A 229 -7.58 -12.95 19.41
CA GLY A 229 -8.73 -12.84 20.30
C GLY A 229 -8.63 -13.73 21.54
N GLY A 230 -7.70 -14.67 21.58
CA GLY A 230 -7.52 -15.62 22.67
C GLY A 230 -8.55 -16.76 22.64
N GLN A 231 -8.39 -17.69 23.58
CA GLN A 231 -9.29 -18.81 23.78
C GLN A 231 -10.02 -18.69 25.12
N THR A 232 -11.23 -19.21 25.15
CA THR A 232 -12.02 -19.44 26.37
C THR A 232 -11.43 -20.58 27.18
N ASP A 233 -11.85 -20.75 28.45
CA ASP A 233 -11.41 -21.84 29.32
C ASP A 233 -11.68 -23.24 28.70
N ASP A 234 -12.69 -23.35 27.84
CA ASP A 234 -13.06 -24.57 27.10
C ASP A 234 -12.19 -24.79 25.84
N GLY A 235 -11.17 -23.97 25.61
CA GLY A 235 -10.25 -24.03 24.47
C GLY A 235 -10.85 -23.55 23.13
N GLN A 236 -12.10 -23.06 23.13
CA GLN A 236 -12.71 -22.44 21.95
C GLN A 236 -12.17 -21.03 21.73
N TYR A 237 -12.11 -20.57 20.48
CA TYR A 237 -11.74 -19.17 20.22
C TYR A 237 -12.79 -18.22 20.75
N ARG A 238 -12.36 -17.22 21.53
CA ARG A 238 -13.24 -16.19 22.10
C ARG A 238 -13.91 -15.37 20.99
N TRP A 239 -13.15 -15.06 19.94
CA TRP A 239 -13.69 -14.49 18.72
C TRP A 239 -13.93 -15.61 17.72
N ARG A 240 -15.13 -15.68 17.17
CA ARG A 240 -15.57 -16.82 16.39
C ARG A 240 -15.14 -16.72 14.94
N PHE A 241 -15.42 -15.58 14.31
CA PHE A 241 -15.01 -15.35 12.93
C PHE A 241 -14.81 -13.87 12.62
N CYS A 242 -14.04 -13.62 11.56
CA CYS A 242 -13.66 -12.31 11.08
C CYS A 242 -13.93 -12.24 9.58
N CYS A 243 -14.41 -11.09 9.11
CA CYS A 243 -14.56 -10.76 7.70
C CYS A 243 -13.96 -9.40 7.42
N ILE A 244 -13.24 -9.27 6.31
CA ILE A 244 -12.75 -8.00 5.81
C ILE A 244 -13.61 -7.62 4.61
N LEU A 245 -14.31 -6.50 4.73
CA LEU A 245 -15.20 -5.97 3.70
C LEU A 245 -14.60 -4.74 3.04
N VAL A 246 -14.65 -4.68 1.72
CA VAL A 246 -14.11 -3.58 0.89
C VAL A 246 -15.25 -3.01 0.05
N PRO A 247 -15.32 -1.69 -0.20
CA PRO A 247 -16.33 -1.11 -1.08
C PRO A 247 -16.29 -1.74 -2.48
N ASN A 248 -17.46 -2.05 -3.03
CA ASN A 248 -17.58 -2.61 -4.38
C ASN A 248 -17.27 -1.61 -5.51
N ASN A 249 -17.51 -0.32 -5.25
CA ASN A 249 -17.30 0.75 -6.21
C ASN A 249 -16.90 2.02 -5.46
N THR A 250 -15.64 2.41 -5.61
CA THR A 250 -15.09 3.62 -4.97
C THR A 250 -15.45 4.91 -5.70
N GLN A 251 -16.06 4.84 -6.89
CA GLN A 251 -16.52 6.01 -7.64
C GLN A 251 -17.86 6.56 -7.13
N LEU A 252 -18.65 5.73 -6.45
CA LEU A 252 -19.93 6.16 -5.88
C LEU A 252 -19.73 7.06 -4.65
N PRO A 253 -20.70 7.95 -4.32
CA PRO A 253 -20.74 8.64 -3.05
C PRO A 253 -20.76 7.66 -1.86
N LEU A 254 -20.11 8.03 -0.74
CA LEU A 254 -19.91 7.14 0.42
C LEU A 254 -21.19 6.44 0.90
N HIS A 255 -22.30 7.16 0.98
CA HIS A 255 -23.58 6.65 1.46
C HIS A 255 -24.25 5.65 0.51
N GLN A 256 -23.79 5.55 -0.73
CA GLN A 256 -24.31 4.62 -1.76
C GLN A 256 -23.37 3.40 -1.96
N ARG A 257 -22.21 3.38 -1.31
CA ARG A 257 -21.25 2.29 -1.47
C ARG A 257 -21.73 1.06 -0.73
N SER A 258 -21.73 -0.08 -1.42
CA SER A 258 -21.96 -1.38 -0.80
C SER A 258 -20.62 -2.01 -0.41
N LEU A 259 -20.62 -2.80 0.66
CA LEU A 259 -19.43 -3.49 1.14
C LEU A 259 -19.47 -4.96 0.73
N VAL A 260 -18.38 -5.47 0.18
CA VAL A 260 -18.25 -6.86 -0.29
C VAL A 260 -17.22 -7.58 0.56
N VAL A 261 -17.53 -8.80 0.99
CA VAL A 261 -16.57 -9.65 1.71
C VAL A 261 -15.43 -10.02 0.76
N ARG A 262 -14.20 -9.57 1.06
CA ARG A 262 -12.99 -9.89 0.28
C ARG A 262 -12.08 -10.91 0.96
N ALA A 263 -12.19 -11.04 2.27
CA ALA A 263 -11.55 -12.10 3.03
C ALA A 263 -12.40 -12.51 4.23
N LYS A 264 -12.24 -13.75 4.67
CA LYS A 264 -12.90 -14.29 5.86
C LYS A 264 -12.02 -15.33 6.53
N SER A 265 -12.15 -15.48 7.85
CA SER A 265 -11.55 -16.60 8.56
C SER A 265 -12.34 -17.91 8.33
N LYS A 266 -11.73 -19.05 8.64
CA LYS A 266 -12.27 -20.41 8.51
C LYS A 266 -13.58 -20.59 9.28
N GLY A 267 -13.69 -19.95 10.45
CA GLY A 267 -14.89 -19.99 11.29
C GLY A 267 -16.08 -19.22 10.74
N ALA A 268 -15.92 -18.45 9.65
CA ALA A 268 -17.00 -17.68 9.06
C ALA A 268 -18.03 -18.58 8.37
N PRO A 269 -19.33 -18.23 8.39
CA PRO A 269 -20.38 -19.06 7.81
C PRO A 269 -20.11 -19.45 6.35
N TYR A 270 -20.57 -20.64 5.94
CA TYR A 270 -20.33 -21.15 4.58
C TYR A 270 -20.93 -20.24 3.50
N GLU A 271 -22.05 -19.60 3.82
CA GLU A 271 -22.79 -18.65 2.97
C GLU A 271 -22.03 -17.35 2.74
N TYR A 272 -21.02 -17.05 3.56
CA TYR A 272 -20.11 -15.93 3.33
C TYR A 272 -19.16 -16.31 2.20
N LYS A 273 -19.52 -15.95 0.98
CA LYS A 273 -18.74 -16.19 -0.23
C LYS A 273 -17.93 -14.94 -0.58
N ILE A 274 -16.62 -15.12 -0.69
CA ILE A 274 -15.69 -14.05 -1.10
C ILE A 274 -16.13 -13.49 -2.46
N GLY A 275 -16.14 -12.16 -2.58
CA GLY A 275 -16.56 -11.42 -3.77
C GLY A 275 -18.06 -11.44 -4.08
N THR A 276 -18.85 -12.22 -3.35
CA THR A 276 -20.29 -12.42 -3.62
C THR A 276 -21.18 -11.94 -2.49
N THR A 277 -20.76 -12.11 -1.23
CA THR A 277 -21.54 -11.64 -0.08
C THR A 277 -21.40 -10.13 0.04
N ILE A 278 -22.53 -9.42 -0.06
CA ILE A 278 -22.61 -7.95 -0.09
C ILE A 278 -23.50 -7.44 1.02
N VAL A 279 -23.08 -6.36 1.67
CA VAL A 279 -23.89 -5.54 2.57
C VAL A 279 -24.23 -4.24 1.84
N THR A 280 -25.50 -4.07 1.42
CA THR A 280 -25.95 -2.91 0.64
C THR A 280 -26.66 -1.88 1.52
N PRO A 281 -26.47 -0.57 1.28
CA PRO A 281 -27.17 0.49 2.03
C PRO A 281 -28.70 0.37 1.97
N ASP A 282 -29.22 -0.11 0.86
CA ASP A 282 -30.65 -0.27 0.55
C ASP A 282 -31.32 -1.44 1.32
N ARG A 283 -30.58 -2.53 1.61
CA ARG A 283 -31.12 -3.69 2.35
C ARG A 283 -30.73 -3.70 3.81
N ALA A 284 -29.58 -3.13 4.16
CA ALA A 284 -28.97 -3.22 5.47
C ALA A 284 -28.64 -1.83 6.03
N ILE A 285 -29.58 -0.89 5.94
CA ILE A 285 -29.44 0.54 6.30
C ILE A 285 -28.77 0.72 7.69
N ILE A 286 -29.15 -0.12 8.65
CA ILE A 286 -28.68 -0.04 10.03
C ILE A 286 -27.52 -1.00 10.36
N SER A 287 -26.95 -1.66 9.35
CA SER A 287 -25.81 -2.57 9.51
C SER A 287 -24.64 -1.89 10.19
N ILE A 288 -24.08 -2.55 11.20
CA ILE A 288 -22.92 -2.00 11.91
C ILE A 288 -21.69 -1.86 11.00
N SER A 289 -21.53 -2.74 10.00
CA SER A 289 -20.42 -2.66 9.04
C SER A 289 -20.55 -1.42 8.15
N LEU A 290 -21.74 -1.15 7.60
CA LEU A 290 -21.96 0.04 6.76
C LEU A 290 -21.85 1.32 7.57
N ARG A 291 -22.44 1.35 8.77
CA ARG A 291 -22.36 2.52 9.63
C ARG A 291 -20.93 2.80 10.10
N ALA A 292 -20.12 1.76 10.35
CA ALA A 292 -18.71 1.92 10.72
C ALA A 292 -17.93 2.52 9.55
N PHE A 293 -18.13 1.99 8.34
CA PHE A 293 -17.52 2.49 7.11
C PHE A 293 -17.90 3.93 6.80
N GLN A 294 -19.19 4.27 6.90
CA GLN A 294 -19.70 5.58 6.53
C GLN A 294 -19.44 6.64 7.61
N GLY A 295 -19.37 6.23 8.87
CA GLY A 295 -19.20 7.12 10.02
C GLY A 295 -17.77 7.26 10.52
N SER A 296 -16.81 6.50 9.97
CA SER A 296 -15.41 6.44 10.43
C SER A 296 -15.27 6.23 11.94
N ARG A 297 -16.19 5.46 12.53
CA ARG A 297 -16.19 5.13 13.97
C ARG A 297 -16.34 3.63 14.16
N ILE A 298 -15.67 3.12 15.18
CA ILE A 298 -15.89 1.76 15.67
C ILE A 298 -17.35 1.64 16.11
N ILE A 299 -18.03 0.60 15.63
CA ILE A 299 -19.38 0.28 16.07
C ILE A 299 -19.34 -1.07 16.76
N TYR A 300 -19.62 -1.04 18.04
CA TYR A 300 -19.60 -2.21 18.90
C TYR A 300 -21.00 -2.52 19.43
N ARG A 301 -21.44 -3.77 19.23
CA ARG A 301 -22.64 -4.35 19.81
C ARG A 301 -22.22 -5.36 20.87
N HIS A 302 -22.22 -4.91 22.13
CA HIS A 302 -21.86 -5.74 23.29
C HIS A 302 -22.88 -6.85 23.57
N MET A 303 -24.12 -6.68 23.12
CA MET A 303 -25.18 -7.68 23.23
C MET A 303 -26.02 -7.69 21.95
N VAL A 304 -26.07 -8.84 21.28
CA VAL A 304 -26.86 -9.08 20.07
C VAL A 304 -28.04 -9.97 20.44
N THR A 305 -29.27 -9.48 20.24
CA THR A 305 -30.50 -10.24 20.48
C THR A 305 -31.03 -10.89 19.19
N PRO A 306 -31.97 -11.83 19.28
CA PRO A 306 -32.66 -12.41 18.12
C PRO A 306 -33.26 -11.38 17.15
N GLU A 307 -33.72 -10.24 17.67
CA GLU A 307 -34.39 -9.18 16.92
C GLU A 307 -33.42 -8.07 16.45
N ASP A 308 -32.11 -8.20 16.68
CA ASP A 308 -31.14 -7.16 16.31
C ASP A 308 -30.92 -7.10 14.78
N LEU A 309 -31.65 -6.19 14.15
CA LEU A 309 -31.57 -5.90 12.72
C LEU A 309 -30.27 -5.19 12.30
N SER A 310 -29.40 -4.79 13.23
CA SER A 310 -28.12 -4.13 12.91
C SER A 310 -27.02 -5.11 12.48
N ILE A 311 -27.28 -6.42 12.55
CA ILE A 311 -26.41 -7.46 12.00
C ILE A 311 -26.98 -7.93 10.66
N ALA A 312 -26.29 -7.61 9.56
CA ALA A 312 -26.84 -7.74 8.20
C ALA A 312 -27.21 -9.18 7.79
N ASN A 313 -26.49 -10.19 8.28
CA ASN A 313 -26.77 -11.60 7.99
C ASN A 313 -26.93 -12.41 9.29
N ARG A 314 -27.57 -11.84 10.31
CA ARG A 314 -27.69 -12.42 11.66
C ARG A 314 -28.07 -13.91 11.65
N ASP A 315 -29.06 -14.28 10.86
CA ASP A 315 -29.59 -15.65 10.78
C ASP A 315 -28.56 -16.70 10.31
N LYS A 316 -27.50 -16.25 9.63
CA LYS A 316 -26.40 -17.09 9.15
C LYS A 316 -25.22 -17.08 10.11
N GLU A 317 -25.24 -16.19 11.10
CA GLU A 317 -24.13 -15.92 12.01
C GLU A 317 -24.36 -16.52 13.41
N GLU A 318 -25.35 -17.39 13.60
CA GLU A 318 -25.58 -18.05 14.89
C GLU A 318 -24.53 -19.14 15.18
N PRO A 319 -24.12 -19.35 16.45
CA PRO A 319 -24.37 -18.49 17.62
C PRO A 319 -23.59 -17.14 17.57
N ILE A 320 -24.29 -16.04 17.87
CA ILE A 320 -23.75 -14.68 17.98
C ILE A 320 -24.30 -14.02 19.25
N ARG A 321 -23.42 -13.41 20.05
CA ARG A 321 -23.80 -12.64 21.24
C ARG A 321 -23.18 -11.25 21.30
N SER A 322 -22.06 -11.02 20.63
CA SER A 322 -21.51 -9.69 20.41
C SER A 322 -20.81 -9.58 19.06
N ALA A 323 -20.75 -8.36 18.53
CA ALA A 323 -20.13 -8.08 17.24
C ALA A 323 -19.51 -6.69 17.23
N ILE A 324 -18.40 -6.53 16.51
CA ILE A 324 -17.72 -5.26 16.33
C ILE A 324 -17.37 -5.03 14.88
N ALA A 325 -17.53 -3.79 14.42
CA ALA A 325 -17.10 -3.33 13.11
C ALA A 325 -16.09 -2.19 13.27
N ILE A 326 -14.89 -2.40 12.73
CA ILE A 326 -13.76 -1.47 12.78
C ILE A 326 -13.57 -0.89 11.38
N PRO A 327 -13.76 0.42 11.16
CA PRO A 327 -13.38 1.03 9.90
C PRO A 327 -11.86 0.97 9.74
N VAL A 328 -11.42 0.69 8.53
CA VAL A 328 -10.00 0.62 8.17
C VAL A 328 -9.58 1.94 7.55
N GLY A 329 -8.67 2.64 8.23
CA GLY A 329 -8.23 3.98 7.88
C GLY A 329 -9.29 5.05 8.16
N GLY A 330 -9.21 6.14 7.40
CA GLY A 330 -10.14 7.27 7.49
C GLY A 330 -9.65 8.45 8.34
N GLU A 331 -8.45 8.34 8.94
CA GLU A 331 -7.82 9.48 9.63
C GLU A 331 -7.45 10.61 8.65
N ASP A 332 -6.96 10.26 7.45
CA ASP A 332 -6.57 11.21 6.40
C ASP A 332 -7.57 11.28 5.23
N GLY A 333 -8.78 10.72 5.40
CA GLY A 333 -9.77 10.69 4.33
C GLY A 333 -10.89 9.68 4.54
N MET A 334 -11.25 8.96 3.48
CA MET A 334 -12.32 7.96 3.54
C MET A 334 -11.77 6.61 3.98
N PRO A 335 -12.50 5.84 4.82
CA PRO A 335 -12.15 4.46 5.11
C PRO A 335 -12.06 3.63 3.82
N VAL A 336 -11.10 2.72 3.77
CA VAL A 336 -10.85 1.85 2.60
C VAL A 336 -11.47 0.47 2.78
N ALA A 337 -11.79 0.06 4.00
CA ALA A 337 -12.39 -1.23 4.32
C ALA A 337 -13.08 -1.22 5.71
N VAL A 338 -13.65 -2.36 6.08
CA VAL A 338 -14.15 -2.66 7.43
C VAL A 338 -13.69 -4.04 7.85
N ILE A 339 -13.15 -4.16 9.06
CA ILE A 339 -12.94 -5.43 9.74
C ILE A 339 -14.18 -5.70 10.62
N TYR A 340 -14.88 -6.78 10.34
CA TYR A 340 -16.05 -7.24 11.09
C TYR A 340 -15.70 -8.50 11.87
N VAL A 341 -15.87 -8.47 13.19
CA VAL A 341 -15.55 -9.60 14.09
C VAL A 341 -16.76 -9.94 14.95
N VAL A 342 -17.00 -11.23 15.12
CA VAL A 342 -18.14 -11.76 15.88
C VAL A 342 -17.66 -12.69 16.98
N SER A 343 -18.35 -12.65 18.12
CA SER A 343 -18.14 -13.57 19.24
C SER A 343 -19.45 -14.25 19.66
N ALA A 344 -19.31 -15.48 20.18
CA ALA A 344 -20.37 -16.21 20.84
C ALA A 344 -20.57 -15.77 22.31
N GLU A 345 -19.68 -14.92 22.85
CA GLU A 345 -19.78 -14.32 24.18
C GLU A 345 -20.42 -12.93 24.13
N SER A 346 -21.12 -12.59 25.21
CA SER A 346 -21.56 -11.21 25.44
C SER A 346 -20.39 -10.37 25.91
N ASP A 347 -20.37 -9.12 25.47
CA ASP A 347 -19.35 -8.13 25.82
C ASP A 347 -17.88 -8.53 25.54
N ALA A 348 -17.62 -9.22 24.42
CA ALA A 348 -16.34 -9.88 24.14
C ALA A 348 -15.18 -8.97 23.68
N PHE A 349 -15.39 -7.65 23.55
CA PHE A 349 -14.43 -6.73 22.93
C PHE A 349 -14.09 -5.55 23.83
N SER A 350 -13.05 -5.73 24.64
CA SER A 350 -12.47 -4.69 25.51
C SER A 350 -11.82 -3.54 24.73
N GLN A 351 -11.41 -2.48 25.43
CA GLN A 351 -10.64 -1.40 24.79
C GLN A 351 -9.28 -1.87 24.26
N GLY A 352 -8.61 -2.82 24.95
CA GLY A 352 -7.37 -3.42 24.46
C GLY A 352 -7.58 -4.18 23.15
N ASP A 353 -8.71 -4.89 23.04
CA ASP A 353 -9.11 -5.58 21.82
C ASP A 353 -9.35 -4.61 20.66
N GLN A 354 -10.02 -3.49 20.93
CA GLN A 354 -10.25 -2.45 19.93
C GLN A 354 -8.94 -1.84 19.43
N ARG A 355 -7.95 -1.62 20.30
CA ARG A 355 -6.62 -1.15 19.89
C ARG A 355 -5.92 -2.15 18.98
N LEU A 356 -5.93 -3.44 19.36
CA LEU A 356 -5.34 -4.50 18.55
C LEU A 356 -6.01 -4.61 17.18
N LEU A 357 -7.34 -4.60 17.11
CA LEU A 357 -8.06 -4.64 15.85
C LEU A 357 -7.79 -3.41 14.98
N ARG A 358 -7.57 -2.22 15.58
CA ARG A 358 -7.14 -1.03 14.82
C ARG A 358 -5.74 -1.18 14.23
N LEU A 359 -4.80 -1.84 14.92
CA LEU A 359 -3.47 -2.12 14.36
C LEU A 359 -3.53 -3.11 13.20
N VAL A 360 -4.36 -4.15 13.30
CA VAL A 360 -4.65 -5.01 12.15
C VAL A 360 -5.31 -4.20 11.03
N GLY A 361 -6.19 -3.26 11.38
CA GLY A 361 -6.73 -2.28 10.46
C GLY A 361 -5.64 -1.51 9.72
N ARG A 362 -4.58 -1.06 10.40
CA ARG A 362 -3.43 -0.39 9.76
C ARG A 362 -2.72 -1.28 8.74
N MET A 363 -2.53 -2.56 9.05
CA MET A 363 -1.99 -3.52 8.08
C MET A 363 -2.90 -3.61 6.83
N VAL A 364 -4.21 -3.83 7.05
CA VAL A 364 -5.18 -3.90 5.94
C VAL A 364 -5.19 -2.61 5.11
N GLU A 365 -5.12 -1.44 5.75
CA GLU A 365 -5.08 -0.15 5.07
C GLU A 365 -3.87 -0.03 4.15
N GLU A 366 -2.67 -0.28 4.68
CA GLU A 366 -1.43 -0.18 3.91
C GLU A 366 -1.44 -1.14 2.71
N LEU A 367 -1.90 -2.38 2.92
CA LEU A 367 -2.00 -3.38 1.88
C LEU A 367 -2.93 -2.94 0.74
N LEU A 368 -4.14 -2.50 1.09
CA LEU A 368 -5.13 -2.07 0.10
C LEU A 368 -4.66 -0.84 -0.68
N ARG A 369 -4.03 0.14 -0.01
CA ARG A 369 -3.43 1.31 -0.67
C ARG A 369 -2.31 0.90 -1.62
N THR A 370 -1.48 -0.06 -1.22
CA THR A 370 -0.41 -0.60 -2.07
C THR A 370 -0.99 -1.26 -3.34
N TYR A 371 -2.09 -2.01 -3.22
CA TYR A 371 -2.77 -2.59 -4.38
C TYR A 371 -3.32 -1.51 -5.31
N GLU A 372 -3.99 -0.49 -4.78
CA GLU A 372 -4.51 0.62 -5.59
C GLU A 372 -3.41 1.34 -6.37
N VAL A 373 -2.26 1.59 -5.75
CA VAL A 373 -1.11 2.22 -6.42
C VAL A 373 -0.59 1.34 -7.56
N ARG A 374 -0.42 0.03 -7.32
CA ARG A 374 0.12 -0.90 -8.33
C ARG A 374 -0.83 -1.10 -9.50
N ILE A 375 -2.14 -1.17 -9.24
CA ILE A 375 -3.16 -1.24 -10.30
C ILE A 375 -3.13 0.05 -11.15
N ARG A 376 -3.03 1.22 -10.52
CA ARG A 376 -2.93 2.49 -11.24
C ARG A 376 -1.70 2.56 -12.14
N VAL A 377 -0.54 2.10 -11.66
CA VAL A 377 0.69 2.02 -12.48
C VAL A 377 0.49 1.13 -13.69
N LYS A 378 -0.15 -0.04 -13.52
CA LYS A 378 -0.49 -0.96 -14.61
C LYS A 378 -1.41 -0.30 -15.65
N GLU A 379 -2.45 0.40 -15.21
CA GLU A 379 -3.38 1.11 -16.11
C GLU A 379 -2.67 2.21 -16.90
N GLN A 380 -1.78 2.96 -16.26
CA GLN A 380 -0.99 4.03 -16.89
C GLN A 380 0.09 3.50 -17.86
N PHE A 381 0.54 2.27 -17.70
CA PHE A 381 1.58 1.69 -18.56
C PHE A 381 1.14 1.60 -20.03
N THR A 382 -0.15 1.33 -20.27
CA THR A 382 -0.69 1.25 -21.64
C THR A 382 -0.69 2.61 -22.33
N SER A 383 -1.04 3.69 -21.61
CA SER A 383 -0.99 5.05 -22.17
C SER A 383 0.44 5.50 -22.40
N LEU A 384 1.39 5.13 -21.53
CA LEU A 384 2.80 5.45 -21.68
C LEU A 384 3.41 4.85 -22.96
N ILE A 385 3.07 3.60 -23.30
CA ILE A 385 3.57 2.98 -24.54
C ILE A 385 2.92 3.59 -25.78
N LYS A 386 1.62 3.89 -25.73
CA LYS A 386 0.88 4.39 -26.90
C LYS A 386 1.23 5.84 -27.23
N ASN A 387 1.28 6.71 -26.22
CA ASN A 387 1.49 8.15 -26.35
C ASN A 387 2.59 8.62 -25.38
N PRO A 388 3.88 8.25 -25.61
CA PRO A 388 4.96 8.56 -24.67
C PRO A 388 5.22 10.06 -24.47
N SER A 389 4.80 10.90 -25.42
CA SER A 389 4.86 12.37 -25.31
C SER A 389 3.81 12.96 -24.36
N ILE A 390 2.76 12.20 -24.01
CA ILE A 390 1.65 12.66 -23.17
C ILE A 390 1.79 12.06 -21.77
N VAL A 391 2.37 12.83 -20.86
CA VAL A 391 2.49 12.45 -19.43
C VAL A 391 1.18 12.68 -18.67
N ASP A 392 0.38 13.66 -19.12
CA ASP A 392 -0.88 14.03 -18.50
C ASP A 392 -2.02 14.05 -19.54
N PRO A 393 -2.96 13.09 -19.49
CA PRO A 393 -4.04 13.01 -20.47
C PRO A 393 -5.08 14.13 -20.32
N SER A 394 -5.01 14.94 -19.25
CA SER A 394 -5.96 16.05 -19.02
C SER A 394 -6.02 17.03 -20.19
N PHE A 395 -4.94 17.15 -20.96
CA PHE A 395 -4.80 18.05 -22.10
C PHE A 395 -4.64 17.32 -23.45
N GLU A 396 -4.85 15.99 -23.49
CA GLU A 396 -4.76 15.18 -24.73
C GLU A 396 -5.71 15.66 -25.85
N ALA A 397 -6.77 16.39 -25.49
CA ALA A 397 -7.71 16.98 -26.45
C ALA A 397 -7.14 18.16 -27.28
N PHE A 398 -5.96 18.67 -26.92
CA PHE A 398 -5.31 19.81 -27.56
C PHE A 398 -3.98 19.39 -28.19
N ALA A 399 -3.58 20.06 -29.27
CA ALA A 399 -2.24 19.90 -29.81
C ALA A 399 -1.20 20.47 -28.83
N SER A 400 -0.05 19.81 -28.69
CA SER A 400 1.01 20.17 -27.76
C SER A 400 1.92 21.27 -28.30
N GLU A 401 2.82 21.78 -27.45
CA GLU A 401 3.91 22.65 -27.88
C GLU A 401 4.79 22.00 -28.97
N ASN A 402 5.07 20.69 -28.86
CA ASN A 402 5.83 19.99 -29.90
C ASN A 402 5.08 19.97 -31.24
N ASP A 403 3.75 19.76 -31.21
CA ASP A 403 2.93 19.83 -32.42
C ASP A 403 2.92 21.25 -33.00
N PHE A 404 2.89 22.27 -32.14
CA PHE A 404 3.00 23.67 -32.57
C PHE A 404 4.33 23.95 -33.26
N ILE A 405 5.44 23.54 -32.65
CA ILE A 405 6.78 23.73 -33.22
C ILE A 405 6.89 23.00 -34.57
N SER A 406 6.48 21.74 -34.64
CA SER A 406 6.50 20.97 -35.90
C SER A 406 5.62 21.59 -36.98
N ASP A 407 4.42 22.08 -36.64
CA ASP A 407 3.53 22.74 -37.60
C ASP A 407 4.12 24.10 -38.08
N VAL A 408 4.76 24.86 -37.18
CA VAL A 408 5.43 26.12 -37.52
C VAL A 408 6.65 25.87 -38.40
N GLU A 409 7.48 24.88 -38.07
CA GLU A 409 8.64 24.49 -38.90
C GLU A 409 8.19 24.05 -40.30
N ALA A 410 7.13 23.24 -40.40
CA ALA A 410 6.56 22.83 -41.69
C ALA A 410 6.02 24.02 -42.50
N LEU A 411 5.38 25.00 -41.83
CA LEU A 411 4.92 26.24 -42.47
C LEU A 411 6.10 27.09 -42.97
N LEU A 412 7.16 27.22 -42.18
CA LEU A 412 8.37 27.96 -42.59
C LEU A 412 9.02 27.32 -43.81
N CYS A 413 9.16 25.98 -43.85
CA CYS A 413 9.65 25.27 -45.02
C CYS A 413 8.79 25.55 -46.26
N THR A 414 7.46 25.57 -46.11
CA THR A 414 6.54 25.85 -47.22
C THR A 414 6.69 27.28 -47.75
N ILE A 415 6.95 28.25 -46.87
CA ILE A 415 7.19 29.65 -47.26
C ILE A 415 8.52 29.78 -47.99
N GLU A 416 9.59 29.16 -47.48
CA GLU A 416 10.91 29.15 -48.12
C GLU A 416 10.87 28.52 -49.52
N GLU A 417 10.17 27.38 -49.68
CA GLU A 417 9.99 26.74 -50.99
C GLU A 417 9.25 27.64 -51.99
N LYS A 418 8.21 28.36 -51.54
CA LYS A 418 7.47 29.31 -52.37
C LYS A 418 8.27 30.55 -52.76
N GLU A 419 9.14 31.05 -51.88
CA GLU A 419 10.05 32.17 -52.23
C GLU A 419 11.07 31.74 -53.29
N VAL A 420 11.58 30.51 -53.23
CA VAL A 420 12.51 29.97 -54.24
C VAL A 420 11.83 29.78 -55.61
N GLU A 421 10.58 29.32 -55.64
CA GLU A 421 9.80 29.20 -56.89
C GLU A 421 9.36 30.55 -57.48
N GLN A 422 9.06 31.55 -56.64
CA GLN A 422 8.65 32.89 -57.08
C GLN A 422 9.79 33.76 -57.64
N ILE A 423 11.07 33.44 -57.35
CA ILE A 423 12.22 34.09 -57.98
C ILE A 423 12.31 33.75 -59.49
N THR A 424 11.64 32.67 -59.94
CA THR A 424 11.62 32.25 -61.36
C THR A 424 10.47 32.81 -62.19
N GLU A 425 9.42 33.38 -61.58
CA GLU A 425 8.30 34.02 -62.30
C GLU A 425 8.03 35.43 -61.76
N LEU A 426 8.60 36.43 -62.44
CA LEU A 426 8.28 37.83 -62.26
C LEU A 426 6.78 38.08 -62.43
N GLU A 427 6.21 38.79 -61.46
CA GLU A 427 4.87 39.41 -61.43
C GLU A 427 3.69 38.54 -60.97
N LYS A 428 3.52 38.35 -59.66
CA LYS A 428 2.18 38.20 -59.06
C LYS A 428 1.98 39.04 -57.80
N LYS A 429 1.00 39.94 -57.89
CA LYS A 429 0.29 40.62 -56.81
C LYS A 429 0.11 39.71 -55.58
N TYR A 430 0.58 40.15 -54.42
CA TYR A 430 0.20 39.61 -53.12
C TYR A 430 -1.33 39.60 -53.00
N THR A 431 -1.94 38.43 -53.21
CA THR A 431 -3.35 38.24 -52.89
C THR A 431 -3.44 37.82 -51.43
N THR A 432 -4.40 38.37 -50.70
CA THR A 432 -4.68 38.18 -49.26
C THR A 432 -5.01 36.74 -48.84
N LYS A 433 -4.75 35.74 -49.70
CA LYS A 433 -4.95 34.31 -49.42
C LYS A 433 -3.80 33.64 -48.66
N GLU A 434 -2.73 34.37 -48.34
CA GLU A 434 -1.53 33.84 -47.65
C GLU A 434 -1.28 34.50 -46.28
N ALA A 435 -2.32 35.02 -45.62
CA ALA A 435 -2.17 35.59 -44.28
C ALA A 435 -2.14 34.47 -43.23
N LEU A 436 -1.05 34.38 -42.47
CA LEU A 436 -0.92 33.50 -41.32
C LEU A 436 -1.01 34.33 -40.04
N SER A 437 -1.97 34.02 -39.17
CA SER A 437 -2.18 34.77 -37.92
C SER A 437 -2.00 33.86 -36.71
N PHE A 438 -1.32 34.38 -35.69
CA PHE A 438 -1.16 33.73 -34.39
C PHE A 438 -1.88 34.54 -33.32
N ILE A 439 -2.66 33.85 -32.48
CA ILE A 439 -3.29 34.45 -31.29
C ILE A 439 -2.80 33.69 -30.07
N ALA A 440 -2.09 34.39 -29.18
CA ALA A 440 -1.77 33.89 -27.86
C ALA A 440 -2.90 34.25 -26.88
N ILE A 441 -3.38 33.26 -26.14
CA ILE A 441 -4.46 33.38 -25.16
C ILE A 441 -3.90 32.99 -23.79
N ASP A 442 -3.96 33.91 -22.84
CA ASP A 442 -3.53 33.71 -21.46
C ASP A 442 -4.74 33.83 -20.51
N ILE A 443 -4.75 33.08 -19.40
CA ILE A 443 -5.85 33.13 -18.42
C ILE A 443 -5.47 34.09 -17.30
N ASP A 444 -6.12 35.25 -17.27
CA ASP A 444 -5.83 36.28 -16.28
C ASP A 444 -5.98 35.78 -14.83
N ASN A 445 -5.06 36.24 -13.98
CA ASN A 445 -5.06 36.01 -12.52
C ASN A 445 -4.96 34.54 -12.09
N LEU A 446 -4.45 33.64 -12.93
CA LEU A 446 -4.32 32.23 -12.57
C LEU A 446 -3.52 32.03 -11.28
N SER A 447 -2.37 32.69 -11.12
CA SER A 447 -1.52 32.57 -9.92
C SER A 447 -2.26 32.89 -8.61
N ASN A 448 -3.12 33.91 -8.62
CA ASN A 448 -3.93 34.28 -7.46
C ASN A 448 -5.01 33.23 -7.15
N LEU A 449 -5.60 32.64 -8.20
CA LEU A 449 -6.57 31.56 -8.07
C LEU A 449 -5.91 30.24 -7.62
N THR A 450 -4.69 29.94 -8.11
CA THR A 450 -3.88 28.81 -7.67
C THR A 450 -3.59 28.88 -6.17
N ASN A 451 -3.14 30.04 -5.69
CA ASN A 451 -2.87 30.22 -4.26
C ASN A 451 -4.12 30.05 -3.38
N LYS A 452 -5.30 30.33 -3.92
CA LYS A 452 -6.57 30.28 -3.18
C LYS A 452 -7.25 28.91 -3.20
N TYR A 453 -7.15 28.19 -4.32
CA TYR A 453 -7.92 26.97 -4.56
C TYR A 453 -7.08 25.73 -4.92
N GLY A 454 -5.77 25.89 -5.07
CA GLY A 454 -4.80 24.82 -5.35
C GLY A 454 -4.69 24.42 -6.82
N ASP A 455 -3.58 23.75 -7.15
CA ASP A 455 -3.18 23.40 -8.52
C ASP A 455 -4.20 22.51 -9.24
N ARG A 456 -4.83 21.56 -8.53
CA ARG A 456 -5.81 20.64 -9.13
C ARG A 456 -7.02 21.38 -9.69
N LEU A 457 -7.53 22.38 -8.96
CA LEU A 457 -8.69 23.15 -9.40
C LEU A 457 -8.33 24.03 -10.59
N MET A 458 -7.12 24.62 -10.59
CA MET A 458 -6.63 25.44 -11.70
C MET A 458 -6.38 24.65 -12.96
N LYS A 459 -5.81 23.44 -12.82
CA LYS A 459 -5.64 22.52 -13.93
C LYS A 459 -6.98 22.16 -14.58
N ASN A 460 -8.00 21.88 -13.77
CA ASN A 460 -9.35 21.63 -14.25
C ASN A 460 -9.97 22.87 -14.91
N LEU A 461 -9.75 24.06 -14.35
CA LEU A 461 -10.21 25.32 -14.93
C LEU A 461 -9.58 25.56 -16.30
N SER A 462 -8.24 25.46 -16.41
CA SER A 462 -7.50 25.60 -17.66
C SER A 462 -8.02 24.63 -18.72
N ARG A 463 -8.22 23.35 -18.35
CA ARG A 463 -8.84 22.36 -19.24
C ARG A 463 -10.23 22.77 -19.73
N VAL A 464 -11.09 23.26 -18.83
CA VAL A 464 -12.45 23.71 -19.19
C VAL A 464 -12.40 24.94 -20.10
N VAL A 465 -11.48 25.87 -19.86
CA VAL A 465 -11.25 27.04 -20.74
C VAL A 465 -10.79 26.59 -22.12
N GLY A 466 -9.80 25.70 -22.20
CA GLY A 466 -9.33 25.11 -23.46
C GLY A 466 -10.46 24.44 -24.24
N LEU A 467 -11.30 23.62 -23.58
CA LEU A 467 -12.46 22.98 -24.23
C LEU A 467 -13.48 24.02 -24.74
N LYS A 468 -13.72 25.10 -24.00
CA LYS A 468 -14.57 26.20 -24.46
C LYS A 468 -13.97 26.92 -25.67
N LEU A 469 -12.66 27.18 -25.67
CA LEU A 469 -11.95 27.78 -26.80
C LEU A 469 -12.05 26.89 -28.03
N GLN A 470 -11.77 25.60 -27.90
CA GLN A 470 -11.84 24.64 -29.00
C GLN A 470 -13.26 24.55 -29.58
N ASN A 471 -14.30 24.54 -28.74
CA ASN A 471 -15.68 24.55 -29.21
C ASN A 471 -16.03 25.86 -29.94
N LYS A 472 -15.60 27.02 -29.42
CA LYS A 472 -15.81 28.31 -30.09
C LYS A 472 -15.11 28.36 -31.46
N VAL A 473 -13.87 27.90 -31.53
CA VAL A 473 -13.10 27.80 -32.77
C VAL A 473 -13.84 26.96 -33.81
N ARG A 474 -14.31 25.76 -33.42
CA ARG A 474 -15.11 24.89 -34.30
C ARG A 474 -16.42 25.52 -34.76
N THR A 475 -17.05 26.36 -33.94
CA THR A 475 -18.29 27.06 -34.33
C THR A 475 -18.05 28.26 -35.24
N LEU A 476 -16.91 28.97 -35.08
CA LEU A 476 -16.60 30.17 -35.84
C LEU A 476 -15.99 29.85 -37.20
N PHE A 477 -15.25 28.76 -37.32
CA PHE A 477 -14.56 28.36 -38.54
C PHE A 477 -15.11 27.01 -39.03
N THR A 478 -15.88 27.05 -40.13
CA THR A 478 -16.53 25.86 -40.73
C THR A 478 -15.54 24.88 -41.36
N ASN A 479 -14.33 25.34 -41.73
CA ASN A 479 -13.22 24.48 -42.15
C ASN A 479 -12.24 24.33 -40.98
N SER A 480 -12.31 23.21 -40.27
CA SER A 480 -11.48 22.95 -39.09
C SER A 480 -9.98 22.79 -39.38
N ASN A 481 -9.59 22.63 -40.65
CA ASN A 481 -8.19 22.40 -41.03
C ASN A 481 -7.38 23.70 -41.09
N ASP A 482 -8.04 24.86 -41.19
CA ASP A 482 -7.38 26.16 -41.32
C ASP A 482 -7.16 26.82 -39.94
N CYS A 483 -7.60 26.18 -38.86
CA CYS A 483 -7.57 26.73 -37.52
C CYS A 483 -7.24 25.64 -36.48
N LYS A 484 -6.08 25.75 -35.83
CA LYS A 484 -5.61 24.75 -34.85
C LYS A 484 -5.29 25.42 -33.52
N LEU A 485 -5.87 24.86 -32.45
CA LEU A 485 -5.66 25.29 -31.07
C LEU A 485 -4.63 24.37 -30.40
N TYR A 486 -3.61 24.99 -29.80
CA TYR A 486 -2.54 24.34 -29.08
C TYR A 486 -2.59 24.72 -27.61
N HIS A 487 -2.29 23.77 -26.73
CA HIS A 487 -1.95 24.04 -25.34
C HIS A 487 -0.44 23.95 -25.22
N ILE A 488 0.20 25.06 -24.88
CA ILE A 488 1.67 25.14 -24.88
C ILE A 488 2.19 24.74 -23.49
N TYR A 489 1.90 25.56 -22.48
CA TYR A 489 2.21 25.26 -21.08
C TYR A 489 1.28 26.02 -20.13
N ALA A 490 1.13 25.50 -18.91
CA ALA A 490 0.31 26.09 -17.84
C ALA A 490 -1.11 26.49 -18.31
N ASP A 491 -1.37 27.78 -18.43
CA ASP A 491 -2.62 28.43 -18.82
C ASP A 491 -2.61 29.03 -20.23
N ARG A 492 -1.55 28.81 -21.00
CA ARG A 492 -1.39 29.42 -22.32
C ARG A 492 -1.88 28.52 -23.44
N PHE A 493 -2.75 29.09 -24.25
CA PHE A 493 -3.26 28.48 -25.47
C PHE A 493 -2.89 29.33 -26.68
N PHE A 494 -2.39 28.70 -27.73
CA PHE A 494 -2.09 29.37 -28.99
C PHE A 494 -3.11 28.94 -30.05
N LEU A 495 -3.58 29.89 -30.85
CA LEU A 495 -4.42 29.63 -31.99
C LEU A 495 -3.66 30.02 -33.25
N LEU A 496 -3.47 29.04 -34.14
CA LEU A 496 -2.92 29.26 -35.47
C LEU A 496 -4.07 29.34 -36.46
N LEU A 497 -4.10 30.43 -37.24
CA LEU A 497 -5.08 30.68 -38.30
C LEU A 497 -4.34 30.75 -39.64
N ASN A 498 -4.63 29.81 -40.53
CA ASN A 498 -4.05 29.74 -41.87
C ASN A 498 -5.00 30.35 -42.90
N GLY A 499 -4.51 31.31 -43.69
CA GLY A 499 -5.30 32.00 -44.72
C GLY A 499 -6.32 33.00 -44.17
N ILE A 500 -6.20 33.39 -42.90
CA ILE A 500 -7.10 34.34 -42.23
C ILE A 500 -6.27 35.50 -41.66
N SER A 501 -6.51 36.70 -42.20
CA SER A 501 -5.96 37.95 -41.66
C SER A 501 -6.82 38.44 -40.50
N LEU A 502 -6.17 38.96 -39.45
CA LEU A 502 -6.82 39.66 -38.34
C LEU A 502 -7.13 41.12 -38.67
#